data_AF-A0A7S0Q5G2-F1
#
_entry.id   AF-A0A7S0Q5G2-F1
#
_cell.length_a   1.000
_cell.length_b   1.000
_cell.length_c   1.000
_cell.angle_alpha   90.00
_cell.angle_beta   90.00
_cell.angle_gamma   90.00
#
_symmetry.space_group_name_H-M   'P 1'
#
loop_
_entity.id
_entity.type
_entity.pdbx_description
1 polymer ?
#
loop_
_entity_poly.entity_id
_entity_poly.type
_entity_poly.pdbx_seq_one_letter_code
_entity_poly.pdbx_strand_id
1 'polypeptide(L)'
;FMEGDIPALSAEEALKLTLNSGSIVCEVVPQSHEFGVDLRTYAIGPSFKGMKMIPPGLHLVVSGSELESVGLFVRLLAGEVCVLEWDVQAEMPRHTPVAEANAVAERVRKLELDANLGPYPLNSHAQWQALSSHLNDDVLARAGVACGAFISPGGIVLEDLSEAQPVVPHFDSAPRTAQYVCVDPRSKRARAQRAAVHGLSGADLTHFHLDRSAWRSV
;
A
#
# COMPACT_ATOMS: atom_id res chain seq x y z
N PHE A 1 19.33 -0.66 10.41
CA PHE A 1 18.70 -1.99 10.31
C PHE A 1 18.63 -2.60 11.71
N MET A 2 17.54 -3.28 12.05
CA MET A 2 17.43 -4.06 13.29
C MET A 2 18.14 -5.41 13.16
N GLU A 3 18.43 -6.05 14.29
CA GLU A 3 19.04 -7.38 14.32
C GLU A 3 18.17 -8.41 13.58
N GLY A 4 18.76 -9.16 12.65
CA GLY A 4 18.06 -10.18 11.84
C GLY A 4 17.38 -9.67 10.56
N ASP A 5 17.29 -8.35 10.33
CA ASP A 5 16.71 -7.80 9.10
C ASP A 5 17.69 -7.83 7.91
N ILE A 6 19.00 -7.85 8.19
CA ILE A 6 20.02 -8.08 7.16
C ILE A 6 20.12 -9.60 6.96
N PRO A 7 19.74 -10.13 5.79
CA PRO A 7 19.80 -11.57 5.57
C PRO A 7 21.26 -12.03 5.52
N ALA A 8 21.57 -13.12 6.25
CA ALA A 8 22.88 -13.74 6.20
C ALA A 8 23.00 -14.58 4.91
N LEU A 9 23.55 -13.97 3.86
CA LEU A 9 23.68 -14.55 2.53
C LEU A 9 25.14 -14.58 2.09
N SER A 10 25.52 -15.60 1.34
CA SER A 10 26.74 -15.57 0.54
C SER A 10 26.61 -14.51 -0.58
N ALA A 11 27.75 -14.08 -1.13
CA ALA A 11 27.77 -13.13 -2.23
C ALA A 11 27.01 -13.64 -3.48
N GLU A 12 27.09 -14.94 -3.74
CA GLU A 12 26.38 -15.59 -4.86
C GLU A 12 24.87 -15.60 -4.65
N GLU A 13 24.40 -15.94 -3.44
CA GLU A 13 22.98 -15.91 -3.09
C GLU A 13 22.42 -14.48 -3.15
N ALA A 14 23.16 -13.51 -2.62
CA ALA A 14 22.79 -12.10 -2.67
C ALA A 14 22.67 -11.62 -4.13
N LEU A 15 23.66 -11.92 -4.98
CA LEU A 15 23.62 -11.57 -6.40
C LEU A 15 22.41 -12.22 -7.10
N LYS A 16 22.19 -13.51 -6.86
CA LYS A 16 21.05 -14.23 -7.44
C LYS A 16 19.72 -13.62 -7.03
N LEU A 17 19.55 -13.25 -5.75
CA LEU A 17 18.33 -12.59 -5.29
C LEU A 17 18.18 -11.20 -5.90
N THR A 18 19.24 -10.38 -5.93
CA THR A 18 19.17 -9.04 -6.55
C THR A 18 18.73 -9.12 -8.01
N LEU A 19 19.19 -10.12 -8.77
CA LEU A 19 18.84 -10.27 -10.19
C LEU A 19 17.44 -10.85 -10.44
N ASN A 20 16.91 -11.67 -9.52
CA ASN A 20 15.64 -12.39 -9.70
C ASN A 20 14.47 -11.82 -8.88
N SER A 21 14.69 -10.70 -8.20
CA SER A 21 13.70 -10.03 -7.37
C SER A 21 13.47 -8.60 -7.87
N GLY A 22 12.44 -7.95 -7.36
CA GLY A 22 12.18 -6.55 -7.61
C GLY A 22 13.10 -5.63 -6.80
N SER A 23 13.12 -4.36 -7.19
CA SER A 23 13.77 -3.28 -6.45
C SER A 23 12.88 -2.04 -6.41
N ILE A 24 13.00 -1.25 -5.37
CA ILE A 24 12.34 0.04 -5.22
C ILE A 24 13.43 1.07 -5.00
N VAL A 25 13.46 2.08 -5.87
CA VAL A 25 14.36 3.22 -5.76
C VAL A 25 13.52 4.43 -5.39
N CYS A 26 13.95 5.18 -4.38
CA CYS A 26 13.39 6.48 -4.04
C CYS A 26 14.53 7.50 -4.05
N GLU A 27 14.55 8.37 -5.05
CA GLU A 27 15.58 9.39 -5.17
C GLU A 27 15.27 10.61 -4.29
N VAL A 28 16.30 11.13 -3.61
CA VAL A 28 16.26 12.39 -2.83
C VAL A 28 15.35 12.33 -1.59
N VAL A 29 15.29 11.20 -0.89
CA VAL A 29 14.53 11.15 0.37
C VAL A 29 15.27 11.91 1.48
N PRO A 30 14.62 12.85 2.20
CA PRO A 30 15.27 13.57 3.29
C PRO A 30 15.71 12.63 4.43
N GLN A 31 16.87 12.91 5.05
CA GLN A 31 17.39 12.08 6.16
C GLN A 31 16.54 12.15 7.43
N SER A 32 15.68 13.17 7.57
CA SER A 32 14.71 13.28 8.66
C SER A 32 13.52 12.33 8.51
N HIS A 33 13.42 11.64 7.38
CA HIS A 33 12.31 10.73 7.09
C HIS A 33 12.71 9.28 7.33
N GLU A 34 11.67 8.46 7.46
CA GLU A 34 11.77 7.02 7.50
C GLU A 34 11.30 6.40 6.18
N PHE A 35 11.87 5.24 5.86
CA PHE A 35 11.46 4.41 4.75
C PHE A 35 11.03 3.05 5.25
N GLY A 36 9.79 2.69 4.98
CA GLY A 36 9.16 1.44 5.34
C GLY A 36 8.83 0.58 4.13
N VAL A 37 9.02 -0.73 4.31
CA VAL A 37 8.55 -1.76 3.39
C VAL A 37 7.89 -2.86 4.22
N ASP A 38 6.64 -3.16 3.87
CA ASP A 38 5.79 -4.16 4.49
C ASP A 38 5.66 -4.01 6.01
N LEU A 39 6.43 -4.80 6.77
CA LEU A 39 6.37 -4.88 8.23
C LEU A 39 7.54 -4.18 8.93
N ARG A 40 8.40 -3.50 8.16
CA ARG A 40 9.62 -2.87 8.67
C ARG A 40 9.73 -1.43 8.23
N THR A 41 10.25 -0.60 9.12
CA THR A 41 10.55 0.81 8.90
C THR A 41 11.97 1.12 9.34
N TYR A 42 12.67 1.96 8.58
CA TYR A 42 14.07 2.29 8.78
C TYR A 42 14.30 3.79 8.69
N ALA A 43 15.12 4.33 9.59
CA ALA A 43 15.71 5.65 9.42
C ALA A 43 16.62 5.68 8.18
N ILE A 44 16.60 6.78 7.44
CA ILE A 44 17.28 6.92 6.15
C ILE A 44 18.71 7.43 6.34
N GLY A 45 19.67 6.68 5.80
CA GLY A 45 21.08 7.09 5.77
C GLY A 45 21.40 8.04 4.60
N PRO A 46 22.53 8.76 4.64
CA PRO A 46 22.89 9.78 3.64
C PRO A 46 23.05 9.25 2.21
N SER A 47 23.34 7.95 2.06
CA SER A 47 23.55 7.31 0.76
C SER A 47 22.44 6.32 0.41
N PHE A 48 21.38 6.25 1.21
CA PHE A 48 20.25 5.36 0.96
C PHE A 48 19.43 5.86 -0.22
N LYS A 49 19.12 4.96 -1.15
CA LYS A 49 18.30 5.23 -2.33
C LYS A 49 17.13 4.26 -2.47
N GLY A 50 16.90 3.37 -1.51
CA GLY A 50 15.80 2.40 -1.57
C GLY A 50 16.23 0.98 -1.22
N MET A 51 15.52 -0.01 -1.76
CA MET A 51 15.62 -1.40 -1.36
C MET A 51 15.66 -2.36 -2.55
N LYS A 52 16.45 -3.44 -2.42
CA LYS A 52 16.64 -4.51 -3.40
C LYS A 52 16.26 -5.87 -2.81
N MET A 53 16.24 -6.91 -3.65
CA MET A 53 15.88 -8.28 -3.27
C MET A 53 14.42 -8.44 -2.82
N ILE A 54 13.52 -7.56 -3.28
CA ILE A 54 12.10 -7.58 -2.91
C ILE A 54 11.41 -8.73 -3.67
N PRO A 55 10.89 -9.76 -3.00
CA PRO A 55 10.28 -10.89 -3.70
C PRO A 55 9.16 -10.45 -4.66
N PRO A 56 8.90 -11.17 -5.76
CA PRO A 56 7.78 -10.84 -6.63
C PRO A 56 6.44 -10.93 -5.90
N GLY A 57 5.61 -9.91 -6.01
CA GLY A 57 4.37 -9.83 -5.25
C GLY A 57 3.86 -8.41 -5.03
N LEU A 58 2.84 -8.30 -4.20
CA LEU A 58 2.31 -7.02 -3.69
C LEU A 58 3.10 -6.63 -2.45
N HIS A 59 3.55 -5.39 -2.36
CA HIS A 59 4.27 -4.82 -1.24
C HIS A 59 3.68 -3.47 -0.86
N LEU A 60 3.82 -3.09 0.41
CA LEU A 60 3.46 -1.76 0.88
C LEU A 60 4.73 -0.97 1.17
N VAL A 61 4.94 0.12 0.44
CA VAL A 61 5.98 1.09 0.73
C VAL A 61 5.38 2.20 1.56
N VAL A 62 6.09 2.64 2.59
CA VAL A 62 5.73 3.81 3.38
C VAL A 62 6.92 4.75 3.43
N SER A 63 6.71 6.04 3.20
CA SER A 63 7.76 7.04 3.33
C SER A 63 7.19 8.29 3.98
N GLY A 64 7.91 8.87 4.92
CA GLY A 64 7.36 9.98 5.70
C GLY A 64 8.22 10.40 6.88
N SER A 65 7.79 11.47 7.53
CA SER A 65 8.23 11.83 8.87
C SER A 65 7.43 11.03 9.92
N GLU A 66 7.76 11.21 11.20
CA GLU A 66 6.98 10.64 12.31
C GLU A 66 5.53 11.12 12.35
N LEU A 67 5.26 12.33 11.83
CA LEU A 67 3.93 12.96 11.88
C LEU A 67 3.12 12.71 10.62
N GLU A 68 3.78 12.74 9.47
CA GLU A 68 3.15 12.63 8.15
C GLU A 68 3.86 11.58 7.32
N SER A 69 3.13 10.53 6.97
CA SER A 69 3.64 9.46 6.11
C SER A 69 2.68 9.18 4.99
N VAL A 70 3.21 8.71 3.87
CA VAL A 70 2.43 8.32 2.71
C VAL A 70 2.77 6.86 2.40
N GLY A 71 1.73 6.06 2.22
CA GLY A 71 1.80 4.67 1.78
C GLY A 71 1.63 4.54 0.27
N LEU A 72 2.13 3.45 -0.29
CA LEU A 72 1.97 3.08 -1.69
C LEU A 72 1.97 1.55 -1.80
N PHE A 73 0.89 0.99 -2.32
CA PHE A 73 0.94 -0.41 -2.76
C PHE A 73 1.67 -0.51 -4.10
N VAL A 74 2.69 -1.36 -4.17
CA VAL A 74 3.41 -1.66 -5.40
C VAL A 74 3.35 -3.15 -5.67
N ARG A 75 3.14 -3.51 -6.93
CA ARG A 75 3.27 -4.89 -7.40
C ARG A 75 4.54 -4.98 -8.22
N LEU A 76 5.43 -5.90 -7.85
CA LEU A 76 6.71 -6.10 -8.54
C LEU A 76 6.77 -7.51 -9.10
N LEU A 77 7.21 -7.62 -10.34
CA LEU A 77 7.69 -8.86 -10.93
C LEU A 77 9.20 -9.01 -10.72
N ALA A 78 9.73 -10.20 -11.02
CA ALA A 78 11.16 -10.45 -10.97
C ALA A 78 11.93 -9.48 -11.89
N GLY A 79 12.92 -8.78 -11.36
CA GLY A 79 13.75 -7.82 -12.10
C GLY A 79 13.06 -6.47 -12.41
N GLU A 80 11.83 -6.25 -11.94
CA GLU A 80 11.19 -4.95 -12.06
C GLU A 80 11.75 -3.95 -11.05
N VAL A 81 11.79 -2.69 -11.46
CA VAL A 81 12.27 -1.58 -10.65
C VAL A 81 11.18 -0.53 -10.59
N CYS A 82 10.64 -0.30 -9.38
CA CYS A 82 9.79 0.86 -9.13
C CYS A 82 10.68 2.05 -8.79
N VAL A 83 10.51 3.17 -9.49
CA VAL A 83 11.30 4.38 -9.27
C VAL A 83 10.36 5.49 -8.82
N LEU A 84 10.63 6.00 -7.63
CA LEU A 84 9.96 7.11 -7.00
C LEU A 84 10.98 8.25 -6.83
N GLU A 85 10.47 9.46 -6.79
CA GLU A 85 11.26 10.65 -6.51
C GLU A 85 10.56 11.46 -5.41
N TRP A 86 11.33 12.09 -4.54
CA TRP A 86 10.78 12.93 -3.50
C TRP A 86 10.44 14.32 -4.04
N ASP A 87 9.18 14.73 -3.92
CA ASP A 87 8.76 16.08 -4.20
C ASP A 87 8.98 16.97 -2.97
N VAL A 88 9.98 17.86 -3.05
CA VAL A 88 10.32 18.78 -1.95
C VAL A 88 9.20 19.79 -1.68
N GLN A 89 8.41 20.18 -2.68
CA GLN A 89 7.36 21.18 -2.49
C GLN A 89 6.11 20.57 -1.88
N ALA A 90 5.75 19.35 -2.29
CA ALA A 90 4.61 18.62 -1.76
C ALA A 90 4.95 17.77 -0.52
N GLU A 91 6.24 17.73 -0.13
CA GLU A 91 6.78 16.90 0.95
C GLU A 91 6.30 15.44 0.90
N MET A 92 6.25 14.87 -0.31
CA MET A 92 5.76 13.51 -0.52
C MET A 92 6.46 12.82 -1.70
N PRO A 93 6.48 11.47 -1.74
CA PRO A 93 6.95 10.75 -2.91
C PRO A 93 5.99 10.99 -4.10
N ARG A 94 6.55 11.09 -5.30
CA ARG A 94 5.81 11.08 -6.57
C ARG A 94 6.41 10.04 -7.52
N HIS A 95 5.60 9.63 -8.50
CA HIS A 95 6.09 8.75 -9.57
C HIS A 95 7.05 9.50 -10.48
N THR A 96 8.21 8.89 -10.72
CA THR A 96 9.19 9.43 -11.66
C THR A 96 8.70 9.31 -13.11
N PRO A 97 8.87 10.34 -13.96
CA PRO A 97 8.57 10.23 -15.38
C PRO A 97 9.22 9.00 -16.03
N VAL A 98 8.50 8.33 -16.92
CA VAL A 98 8.90 7.02 -17.49
C VAL A 98 10.31 7.02 -18.08
N ALA A 99 10.72 8.10 -18.76
CA ALA A 99 12.06 8.21 -19.34
C ALA A 99 13.18 8.17 -18.28
N GLU A 100 13.00 8.90 -17.18
CA GLU A 100 13.95 8.97 -16.07
C GLU A 100 13.92 7.68 -15.25
N ALA A 101 12.73 7.13 -14.98
CA ALA A 101 12.55 5.86 -14.31
C ALA A 101 13.28 4.71 -15.04
N ASN A 102 13.19 4.67 -16.38
CA ASN A 102 13.90 3.68 -17.19
C ASN A 102 15.42 3.81 -17.08
N ALA A 103 15.95 5.05 -17.09
CA ALA A 103 17.38 5.28 -16.93
C ALA A 103 17.88 4.79 -15.56
N VAL A 104 17.13 5.05 -14.49
CA VAL A 104 17.46 4.56 -13.14
C VAL A 104 17.36 3.03 -13.08
N ALA A 105 16.31 2.43 -13.64
CA ALA A 105 16.15 0.97 -13.69
C ALA A 105 17.32 0.27 -14.38
N GLU A 106 17.84 0.82 -15.48
CA GLU A 106 19.03 0.29 -16.15
C GLU A 106 20.28 0.32 -15.26
N ARG A 107 20.47 1.37 -14.46
CA ARG A 107 21.58 1.46 -13.51
C ARG A 107 21.45 0.44 -12.37
N VAL A 108 20.22 0.17 -11.91
CA VAL A 108 19.94 -0.90 -10.95
C VAL A 108 20.29 -2.28 -11.55
N ARG A 109 19.88 -2.55 -12.79
CA ARG A 109 20.21 -3.80 -13.49
C ARG A 109 21.70 -4.00 -13.72
N LYS A 110 22.44 -2.92 -13.93
CA LYS A 110 23.91 -2.90 -14.02
C LYS A 110 24.62 -2.95 -12.67
N LEU A 111 23.86 -3.01 -11.56
CA LEU A 111 24.36 -3.03 -10.18
C LEU A 111 25.13 -1.76 -9.78
N GLU A 112 24.95 -0.66 -10.50
CA GLU A 112 25.62 0.62 -10.20
C GLU A 112 25.11 1.26 -8.91
N LEU A 113 23.88 0.93 -8.51
CA LEU A 113 23.25 1.41 -7.27
C LEU A 113 23.28 0.38 -6.15
N ASP A 114 23.95 -0.76 -6.31
CA ASP A 114 23.87 -1.89 -5.37
C ASP A 114 24.26 -1.51 -3.93
N ALA A 115 25.25 -0.62 -3.78
CA ALA A 115 25.71 -0.10 -2.48
C ALA A 115 24.74 0.91 -1.84
N ASN A 116 23.82 1.49 -2.62
CA ASN A 116 22.83 2.47 -2.15
C ASN A 116 21.48 1.84 -1.82
N LEU A 117 21.28 0.55 -2.15
CA LEU A 117 20.04 -0.17 -1.93
C LEU A 117 20.19 -1.14 -0.76
N GLY A 118 19.34 -0.97 0.26
CA GLY A 118 19.25 -1.90 1.39
C GLY A 118 18.68 -3.25 0.96
N PRO A 119 19.08 -4.37 1.57
CA PRO A 119 18.43 -5.65 1.32
C PRO A 119 17.03 -5.68 1.95
N TYR A 120 16.08 -6.32 1.28
CA TYR A 120 14.75 -6.58 1.84
C TYR A 120 14.82 -7.54 3.05
N PRO A 121 14.02 -7.31 4.11
CA PRO A 121 13.98 -8.16 5.31
C PRO A 121 13.24 -9.49 5.04
N LEU A 122 13.95 -10.45 4.43
CA LEU A 122 13.41 -11.75 3.98
C LEU A 122 12.79 -12.58 5.11
N ASN A 123 13.22 -12.40 6.36
CA ASN A 123 12.66 -13.06 7.54
C ASN A 123 11.17 -12.74 7.79
N SER A 124 10.74 -11.53 7.41
CA SER A 124 9.37 -11.04 7.62
C SER A 124 8.45 -11.29 6.43
N HIS A 125 9.00 -11.74 5.29
CA HIS A 125 8.27 -11.95 4.05
C HIS A 125 7.08 -12.91 4.20
N ALA A 126 7.28 -14.05 4.87
CA ALA A 126 6.21 -15.04 5.03
C ALA A 126 5.03 -14.49 5.84
N GLN A 127 5.33 -13.66 6.85
CA GLN A 127 4.30 -12.97 7.64
C GLN A 127 3.56 -11.93 6.78
N TRP A 128 4.28 -11.15 5.97
CA TRP A 128 3.68 -10.22 5.04
C TRP A 128 2.75 -10.94 4.04
N GLN A 129 3.21 -12.02 3.41
CA GLN A 129 2.41 -12.81 2.48
C GLN A 129 1.12 -13.34 3.12
N ALA A 130 1.18 -13.79 4.37
CA ALA A 130 -0.01 -14.23 5.09
C ALA A 130 -1.03 -13.09 5.26
N LEU A 131 -0.55 -11.89 5.62
CA LEU A 131 -1.38 -10.69 5.82
C LEU A 131 -1.93 -10.12 4.50
N SER A 132 -1.19 -10.23 3.40
CA SER A 132 -1.53 -9.64 2.09
C SER A 132 -2.15 -10.63 1.10
N SER A 133 -2.27 -11.92 1.45
CA SER A 133 -2.74 -13.00 0.56
C SER A 133 -4.10 -12.79 -0.10
N HIS A 134 -4.98 -12.01 0.52
CA HIS A 134 -6.31 -11.69 0.01
C HIS A 134 -6.39 -10.31 -0.66
N LEU A 135 -5.29 -9.57 -0.72
CA LEU A 135 -5.24 -8.27 -1.38
C LEU A 135 -4.98 -8.46 -2.89
N ASN A 136 -6.01 -8.16 -3.68
CA ASN A 136 -5.91 -8.06 -5.13
C ASN A 136 -6.40 -6.69 -5.60
N ASP A 137 -6.25 -6.43 -6.88
CA ASP A 137 -6.53 -5.11 -7.44
C ASP A 137 -8.02 -4.74 -7.28
N ASP A 138 -8.93 -5.71 -7.32
CA ASP A 138 -10.36 -5.49 -7.05
C ASP A 138 -10.63 -5.09 -5.58
N VAL A 139 -9.93 -5.71 -4.62
CA VAL A 139 -10.04 -5.36 -3.19
C VAL A 139 -9.53 -3.96 -2.96
N LEU A 140 -8.37 -3.61 -3.53
CA LEU A 140 -7.81 -2.27 -3.43
C LEU A 140 -8.79 -1.25 -4.05
N ALA A 141 -9.28 -1.52 -5.27
CA ALA A 141 -10.21 -0.64 -5.97
C ALA A 141 -11.50 -0.40 -5.16
N ARG A 142 -12.07 -1.44 -4.53
CA ARG A 142 -13.21 -1.30 -3.62
C ARG A 142 -12.90 -0.48 -2.37
N ALA A 143 -11.64 -0.47 -1.93
CA ALA A 143 -11.17 0.41 -0.88
C ALA A 143 -10.85 1.83 -1.38
N GLY A 144 -11.16 2.17 -2.63
CA GLY A 144 -10.89 3.50 -3.20
C GLY A 144 -9.42 3.77 -3.49
N VAL A 145 -8.56 2.75 -3.43
CA VAL A 145 -7.11 2.84 -3.63
C VAL A 145 -6.71 1.95 -4.81
N ALA A 146 -5.91 2.44 -5.74
CA ALA A 146 -5.34 1.60 -6.79
C ALA A 146 -3.92 1.16 -6.40
N CYS A 147 -3.45 0.03 -6.94
CA CYS A 147 -2.02 -0.26 -6.91
C CYS A 147 -1.28 0.87 -7.64
N GLY A 148 -0.22 1.40 -7.04
CA GLY A 148 0.47 2.59 -7.53
C GLY A 148 -0.16 3.92 -7.09
N ALA A 149 -1.30 3.95 -6.40
CA ALA A 149 -1.84 5.18 -5.83
C ALA A 149 -1.23 5.46 -4.45
N PHE A 150 -0.89 6.71 -4.19
CA PHE A 150 -0.45 7.18 -2.87
C PHE A 150 -1.61 7.14 -1.88
N ILE A 151 -1.31 6.80 -0.62
CA ILE A 151 -2.27 6.57 0.45
C ILE A 151 -1.88 7.44 1.64
N SER A 152 -2.82 8.23 2.15
CA SER A 152 -2.61 9.00 3.38
C SER A 152 -3.20 8.28 4.60
N PRO A 153 -2.50 8.25 5.75
CA PRO A 153 -3.02 7.74 6.99
C PRO A 153 -4.13 8.65 7.54
N GLY A 154 -5.16 8.04 8.14
CA GLY A 154 -6.06 8.77 9.04
C GLY A 154 -7.14 9.66 8.41
N GLY A 155 -7.63 9.34 7.21
CA GLY A 155 -8.82 10.04 6.71
C GLY A 155 -10.08 9.72 7.51
N ILE A 156 -10.96 10.72 7.64
CA ILE A 156 -12.26 10.58 8.29
C ILE A 156 -13.09 9.60 7.44
N VAL A 157 -13.55 8.51 8.04
CA VAL A 157 -14.59 7.67 7.43
C VAL A 157 -15.83 8.54 7.32
N LEU A 158 -16.09 9.10 6.14
CA LEU A 158 -17.37 9.74 5.87
C LEU A 158 -18.42 8.62 5.91
N GLU A 159 -19.17 8.55 7.01
CA GLU A 159 -20.18 7.52 7.28
C GLU A 159 -21.34 7.50 6.26
N ASP A 160 -21.32 8.36 5.22
CA ASP A 160 -22.48 8.59 4.37
C ASP A 160 -22.16 8.82 2.87
N LEU A 161 -21.24 8.05 2.28
CA LEU A 161 -21.02 8.06 0.82
C LEU A 161 -21.95 7.09 0.05
N SER A 162 -23.15 6.80 0.58
CA SER A 162 -24.14 5.98 -0.15
C SER A 162 -24.62 6.61 -1.47
N GLU A 163 -24.28 7.89 -1.69
CA GLU A 163 -24.52 8.64 -2.93
C GLU A 163 -23.27 9.40 -3.42
N ALA A 164 -22.06 8.94 -3.10
CA ALA A 164 -20.89 9.45 -3.80
C ALA A 164 -20.95 8.93 -5.24
N GLN A 165 -21.36 9.80 -6.17
CA GLN A 165 -20.97 9.63 -7.57
C GLN A 165 -19.46 9.32 -7.61
N PRO A 166 -18.99 8.50 -8.56
CA PRO A 166 -17.55 8.34 -8.78
C PRO A 166 -17.00 9.71 -9.20
N VAL A 167 -16.68 10.54 -8.21
CA VAL A 167 -15.96 11.79 -8.43
C VAL A 167 -14.57 11.32 -8.77
N VAL A 168 -14.27 11.31 -10.07
CA VAL A 168 -12.91 11.15 -10.56
C VAL A 168 -12.15 12.35 -9.99
N PRO A 169 -11.22 12.15 -9.04
CA PRO A 169 -10.51 13.27 -8.46
C PRO A 169 -9.74 13.97 -9.58
N HIS A 170 -9.87 15.29 -9.67
CA HIS A 170 -9.17 16.10 -10.67
C HIS A 170 -7.63 16.00 -10.53
N PHE A 171 -7.15 15.62 -9.35
CA PHE A 171 -5.73 15.43 -9.05
C PHE A 171 -5.40 13.95 -8.96
N ASP A 172 -4.90 13.37 -10.06
CA ASP A 172 -4.53 11.95 -10.12
C ASP A 172 -3.40 11.59 -9.13
N SER A 173 -2.59 12.57 -8.73
CA SER A 173 -1.41 12.39 -7.87
C SER A 173 -1.66 12.57 -6.37
N ALA A 174 -2.85 13.02 -5.96
CA ALA A 174 -3.12 13.29 -4.56
C ALA A 174 -3.25 11.99 -3.73
N PRO A 175 -2.70 11.92 -2.51
CA PRO A 175 -2.90 10.78 -1.61
C PRO A 175 -4.37 10.51 -1.34
N ARG A 176 -4.75 9.22 -1.35
CA ARG A 176 -6.11 8.75 -1.10
C ARG A 176 -6.23 8.17 0.30
N THR A 177 -7.40 8.29 0.91
CA THR A 177 -7.73 7.53 2.12
C THR A 177 -8.42 6.23 1.72
N ALA A 178 -7.99 5.11 2.30
CA ALA A 178 -8.67 3.84 2.13
C ALA A 178 -10.09 3.91 2.69
N GLN A 179 -11.07 3.56 1.87
CA GLN A 179 -12.48 3.51 2.22
C GLN A 179 -12.83 2.09 2.69
N TYR A 180 -13.57 2.00 3.78
CA TYR A 180 -14.09 0.73 4.25
C TYR A 180 -15.48 0.49 3.67
N VAL A 181 -15.73 -0.74 3.22
CA VAL A 181 -17.07 -1.14 2.83
C VAL A 181 -17.97 -1.04 4.05
N CYS A 182 -19.07 -0.30 3.94
CA CYS A 182 -20.11 -0.28 4.96
C CYS A 182 -20.77 -1.65 5.01
N VAL A 183 -20.41 -2.45 6.01
CA VAL A 183 -20.97 -3.77 6.26
C VAL A 183 -22.11 -3.76 7.29
N ASP A 184 -22.52 -2.59 7.79
CA ASP A 184 -23.69 -2.47 8.66
C ASP A 184 -24.95 -2.28 7.80
N PRO A 185 -25.78 -3.32 7.60
CA PRO A 185 -27.00 -3.19 6.82
C PRO A 185 -28.07 -2.38 7.57
N ARG A 186 -27.87 -1.93 8.82
CA ARG A 186 -28.86 -1.12 9.54
C ARG A 186 -29.12 0.22 8.85
N SER A 187 -28.10 0.84 8.24
CA SER A 187 -28.25 2.08 7.46
C SER A 187 -29.15 1.84 6.24
N LYS A 188 -28.87 0.78 5.46
CA LYS A 188 -29.71 0.32 4.34
C LYS A 188 -31.12 -0.09 4.81
N ARG A 189 -31.23 -0.76 5.95
CA ARG A 189 -32.50 -1.25 6.53
C ARG A 189 -33.37 -0.12 7.07
N ALA A 190 -32.80 0.90 7.70
CA ALA A 190 -33.54 2.09 8.14
C ALA A 190 -34.18 2.81 6.93
N ARG A 191 -33.46 2.87 5.80
CA ARG A 191 -33.98 3.40 4.53
C ARG A 191 -35.11 2.53 3.96
N ALA A 192 -34.93 1.21 3.93
CA ALA A 192 -35.96 0.27 3.46
C ALA A 192 -37.21 0.25 4.37
N GLN A 193 -37.04 0.36 5.68
CA GLN A 193 -38.13 0.44 6.66
C GLN A 193 -38.97 1.71 6.51
N ARG A 194 -38.34 2.84 6.17
CA ARG A 194 -39.06 4.09 5.85
C ARG A 194 -39.85 4.01 4.55
N ALA A 195 -39.45 3.13 3.62
CA ALA A 195 -40.09 2.95 2.32
C ALA A 195 -41.17 1.85 2.29
N ALA A 196 -41.28 1.03 3.35
CA ALA A 196 -42.24 -0.07 3.40
C ALA A 196 -43.61 0.36 3.94
N VAL A 197 -44.68 -0.13 3.30
CA VAL A 197 -46.09 0.17 3.65
C VAL A 197 -46.50 -0.40 5.02
N HIS A 198 -45.84 -1.48 5.45
CA HIS A 198 -46.00 -2.07 6.77
C HIS A 198 -44.62 -2.26 7.43
N GLY A 199 -44.50 -1.91 8.71
CA GLY A 199 -43.28 -2.12 9.49
C GLY A 199 -42.96 -3.61 9.68
N LEU A 200 -41.70 -3.91 10.02
CA LEU A 200 -41.27 -5.28 10.33
C LEU A 200 -41.87 -5.78 11.64
N SER A 201 -42.12 -7.08 11.75
CA SER A 201 -42.60 -7.68 12.99
C SER A 201 -41.50 -7.69 14.06
N GLY A 202 -41.90 -7.81 15.34
CA GLY A 202 -40.96 -7.98 16.45
C GLY A 202 -40.06 -9.22 16.30
N ALA A 203 -40.59 -10.30 15.70
CA ALA A 203 -39.82 -11.52 15.43
C ALA A 203 -38.71 -11.26 14.39
N ASP A 204 -39.01 -10.50 13.32
CA ASP A 204 -38.02 -10.14 12.28
C ASP A 204 -36.93 -9.21 12.82
N LEU A 205 -37.28 -8.34 13.77
CA LEU A 205 -36.33 -7.48 14.47
C LEU A 205 -35.36 -8.27 15.34
N THR A 206 -35.86 -9.24 16.10
CA THR A 206 -35.04 -10.09 16.95
C THR A 206 -34.16 -11.03 16.12
N HIS A 207 -34.70 -11.69 15.09
CA HIS A 207 -33.94 -12.60 14.24
C HIS A 207 -32.74 -11.91 13.57
N PHE A 208 -32.92 -10.69 13.08
CA PHE A 208 -31.85 -9.89 12.46
C PHE A 208 -30.66 -9.59 13.41
N HIS A 209 -30.90 -9.50 14.71
CA HIS A 209 -29.84 -9.22 15.70
C HIS A 209 -29.17 -10.49 16.20
N LEU A 210 -29.90 -11.61 16.22
CA LEU A 210 -29.40 -12.92 16.63
C LEU A 210 -28.61 -13.61 15.51
N ASP A 211 -29.01 -13.43 14.26
CA ASP A 211 -28.36 -14.00 13.09
C ASP A 211 -27.89 -12.92 12.10
N ARG A 212 -26.55 -12.77 11.98
CA ARG A 212 -25.91 -11.85 11.03
C ARG A 212 -25.58 -12.51 9.69
N SER A 213 -25.91 -13.78 9.47
CA SER A 213 -25.72 -14.44 8.18
C SER A 213 -26.46 -13.69 7.05
N ALA A 214 -27.66 -13.19 7.36
CA ALA A 214 -28.48 -12.36 6.49
C ALA A 214 -27.88 -10.97 6.18
N TRP A 215 -26.82 -10.55 6.89
CA TRP A 215 -26.14 -9.28 6.62
C TRP A 215 -25.20 -9.38 5.40
N ARG A 216 -24.87 -10.60 4.96
CA ARG A 216 -24.00 -10.85 3.81
C ARG A 216 -24.72 -10.78 2.46
N SER A 217 -26.05 -10.70 2.46
CA SER A 217 -26.91 -10.73 1.27
C SER A 217 -27.48 -9.36 0.86
N VAL A 218 -26.99 -8.24 1.43
CA VAL A 218 -27.55 -6.88 1.25
C VAL A 218 -26.54 -5.85 0.76
#